data_AF-A0A1E8ZP17-F1
#
_entry.id   AF-A0A1E8ZP17-F1
#
_cell.length_a   1.000
_cell.length_b   1.000
_cell.length_c   1.000
_cell.angle_alpha   90.00
_cell.angle_beta   90.00
_cell.angle_gamma   90.00
#
_symmetry.space_group_name_H-M   'P 1'
#
loop_
_entity.id
_entity.type
_entity.pdbx_description
1 polymer ?
#
loop_
_entity_poly.entity_id
_entity_poly.type
_entity_poly.pdbx_seq_one_letter_code
_entity_poly.pdbx_strand_id
1 'polypeptide(L)'
;MGIDWEEILGVEENIAESYDDLVNEAMDDYLDESDEWQRSNNGHYVVGVWNGKKVRFKHKWCNHEFSEQEIDDLLSGKEIRFRCTVTKNEQDVIGKLEHLEYKGTKYVGFSPSNWKK
;
A
#
# COMPACT_ATOMS: atom_id res chain seq x y z
N MET A 1 -5.01 29.82 50.05
CA MET A 1 -5.27 28.64 49.19
C MET A 1 -4.23 28.68 48.08
N GLY A 2 -3.25 27.79 48.15
CA GLY A 2 -2.26 27.60 47.09
C GLY A 2 -1.84 26.16 47.23
N ILE A 3 -2.51 25.29 46.49
CA ILE A 3 -2.23 23.85 46.53
C ILE A 3 -0.85 23.65 45.93
N ASP A 4 -0.08 22.87 46.68
CA ASP A 4 1.30 22.49 46.50
C ASP A 4 1.46 21.63 45.23
N TRP A 5 2.49 21.88 44.42
CA TRP A 5 2.68 21.27 43.10
C TRP A 5 3.34 19.87 43.15
N GLU A 6 3.58 19.33 44.35
CA GLU A 6 4.21 18.01 44.56
C GLU A 6 3.22 16.82 44.59
N GLU A 7 2.00 16.96 44.04
CA GLU A 7 0.98 15.89 43.98
C GLU A 7 0.30 15.70 42.61
N ILE A 8 0.97 15.99 41.50
CA ILE A 8 0.59 15.47 40.16
C ILE A 8 1.77 14.71 39.54
N LEU A 9 2.52 13.98 40.37
CA LEU A 9 3.36 12.85 39.95
C LEU A 9 2.57 11.55 40.14
N GLY A 10 1.39 11.48 39.55
CA GLY A 10 0.48 10.36 39.67
C GLY A 10 -0.36 10.26 38.41
N VAL A 11 0.19 9.58 37.41
CA VAL A 11 -0.46 8.74 36.38
C VAL A 11 0.58 8.60 35.26
N GLU A 12 1.51 7.67 35.48
CA GLU A 12 2.09 6.90 34.39
C GLU A 12 0.95 6.10 33.75
N GLU A 13 0.45 6.55 32.62
CA GLU A 13 0.02 5.73 31.48
C GLU A 13 -0.60 6.68 30.46
N ASN A 14 -0.28 6.46 29.18
CA ASN A 14 -0.98 7.01 28.03
C ASN A 14 -0.48 8.31 27.38
N ILE A 15 0.84 8.42 27.19
CA ILE A 15 1.45 9.29 26.16
C ILE A 15 1.28 8.74 24.73
N ALA A 16 0.51 7.67 24.54
CA ALA A 16 0.25 7.10 23.22
C ALA A 16 -1.02 7.67 22.57
N GLU A 17 -2.03 8.07 23.35
CA GLU A 17 -3.30 8.57 22.81
C GLU A 17 -3.37 10.10 22.68
N SER A 18 -2.41 10.86 23.23
CA SER A 18 -2.39 12.33 23.11
C SER A 18 -1.69 12.89 21.87
N TYR A 19 -1.01 12.04 21.07
CA TYR A 19 -0.29 12.49 19.86
C TYR A 19 -1.06 12.29 18.55
N ASP A 20 -2.15 11.52 18.56
CA ASP A 20 -2.93 11.25 17.34
C ASP A 20 -4.05 12.31 17.14
N ASP A 21 -4.63 12.81 18.22
CA ASP A 21 -5.79 13.73 18.14
C ASP A 21 -5.39 15.18 17.78
N LEU A 22 -4.26 15.67 18.30
CA LEU A 22 -3.75 17.03 18.03
C LEU A 22 -3.13 17.18 16.64
N VAL A 23 -2.75 16.08 15.98
CA VAL A 23 -2.19 16.12 14.61
C VAL A 23 -3.31 16.24 13.57
N ASN A 24 -4.50 15.72 13.87
CA ASN A 24 -5.61 15.74 12.93
C ASN A 24 -6.29 17.11 12.86
N GLU A 25 -6.47 17.81 14.00
CA GLU A 25 -7.15 19.11 14.01
C GLU A 25 -6.33 20.24 13.36
N ALA A 26 -5.01 20.22 13.50
CA ALA A 26 -4.14 21.21 12.86
C ALA A 26 -3.97 21.02 11.34
N MET A 27 -4.39 19.86 10.80
CA MET A 27 -4.23 19.54 9.38
C MET A 27 -5.44 19.95 8.52
N ASP A 28 -6.64 20.03 9.12
CA ASP A 28 -7.88 20.37 8.40
C ASP A 28 -7.97 21.88 8.06
N ASP A 29 -7.41 22.76 8.90
CA ASP A 29 -7.42 24.22 8.68
C ASP A 29 -6.37 24.70 7.63
N TYR A 30 -5.48 23.81 7.15
CA TYR A 30 -4.45 24.11 6.14
C TYR A 30 -4.83 23.60 4.74
N LEU A 31 -6.13 23.53 4.43
CA LEU A 31 -6.69 23.14 3.13
C LEU A 31 -7.37 24.36 2.48
N ASP A 32 -6.57 25.35 2.06
CA ASP A 32 -6.98 26.52 1.29
C ASP A 32 -6.64 26.32 -0.21
N GLU A 33 -7.68 26.02 -1.00
CA GLU A 33 -7.93 26.32 -2.42
C GLU A 33 -6.85 26.10 -3.52
N SER A 34 -5.75 25.40 -3.26
CA SER A 34 -4.96 24.73 -4.30
C SER A 34 -4.96 23.21 -4.09
N ASP A 35 -6.09 22.60 -4.42
CA ASP A 35 -6.20 21.16 -4.68
C ASP A 35 -5.11 20.73 -5.69
N GLU A 36 -4.72 19.45 -5.62
CA GLU A 36 -3.77 18.76 -6.52
C GLU A 36 -2.27 18.75 -6.18
N TRP A 37 -1.84 18.46 -4.93
CA TRP A 37 -0.47 17.93 -4.72
C TRP A 37 -0.34 16.70 -3.82
N GLN A 38 -1.45 16.07 -3.42
CA GLN A 38 -1.41 14.75 -2.78
C GLN A 38 -1.85 13.63 -3.72
N ARG A 39 -0.93 13.27 -4.62
CA ARG A 39 -0.81 11.89 -5.13
C ARG A 39 0.61 11.69 -5.63
N SER A 40 1.58 12.01 -4.75
CA SER A 40 2.95 11.56 -4.92
C SER A 40 2.89 10.07 -5.22
N ASN A 41 3.48 9.71 -6.35
CA ASN A 41 3.55 8.40 -6.97
C ASN A 41 4.32 7.41 -6.09
N ASN A 42 3.90 7.25 -4.84
CA ASN A 42 4.40 6.29 -3.90
C ASN A 42 3.71 4.97 -4.24
N GLY A 43 4.23 4.31 -5.28
CA GLY A 43 3.71 3.04 -5.76
C GLY A 43 3.54 2.11 -4.57
N HIS A 44 2.30 1.90 -4.15
CA HIS A 44 1.97 1.11 -2.98
C HIS A 44 2.56 -0.29 -3.20
N TYR A 45 3.53 -0.69 -2.39
CA TYR A 45 4.17 -2.00 -2.52
C TYR A 45 3.51 -2.95 -1.54
N VAL A 46 3.11 -4.12 -2.01
CA VAL A 46 2.61 -5.20 -1.19
C VAL A 46 3.80 -6.07 -0.79
N VAL A 47 3.93 -6.31 0.51
CA VAL A 47 4.90 -7.27 1.06
C VAL A 47 4.11 -8.47 1.59
N GLY A 48 4.50 -9.66 1.19
CA GLY A 48 3.85 -10.89 1.63
C GLY A 48 4.78 -12.09 1.57
N VAL A 49 4.27 -13.25 1.99
CA VAL A 49 4.99 -14.52 1.92
C VAL A 49 4.43 -15.32 0.75
N TRP A 50 5.25 -15.54 -0.27
CA TRP A 50 4.89 -16.34 -1.44
C TRP A 50 5.85 -17.52 -1.55
N ASN A 51 5.31 -18.75 -1.64
CA ASN A 51 6.10 -19.99 -1.63
C ASN A 51 7.12 -20.07 -0.47
N GLY A 52 6.74 -19.60 0.72
CA GLY A 52 7.61 -19.58 1.91
C GLY A 52 8.73 -18.53 1.88
N LYS A 53 8.74 -17.63 0.89
CA LYS A 53 9.71 -16.53 0.78
C LYS A 53 9.02 -15.19 0.95
N LYS A 54 9.66 -14.28 1.68
CA LYS A 54 9.22 -12.88 1.73
C LYS A 54 9.45 -12.24 0.37
N VAL A 55 8.37 -11.79 -0.27
CA VAL A 55 8.38 -11.13 -1.57
C VAL A 55 7.78 -9.74 -1.44
N ARG A 56 8.21 -8.84 -2.32
CA ARG A 56 7.60 -7.52 -2.47
C ARG A 56 7.24 -7.31 -3.93
N PHE A 57 6.04 -6.84 -4.20
CA PHE A 57 5.57 -6.52 -5.55
C PHE A 57 4.71 -5.26 -5.52
N LYS A 58 4.40 -4.69 -6.69
CA LYS A 58 3.56 -3.49 -6.77
C LYS A 58 2.09 -3.86 -6.57
N HIS A 59 1.39 -3.12 -5.71
CA HIS A 59 -0.05 -3.21 -5.49
C HIS A 59 -0.86 -2.81 -6.73
N LYS A 60 -0.27 -1.98 -7.59
CA LYS A 60 -0.86 -1.53 -8.84
C LYS A 60 -0.13 -2.15 -10.02
N TRP A 61 -0.89 -2.67 -10.97
CA TRP A 61 -0.39 -3.15 -12.25
C TRP A 61 -1.17 -2.53 -13.40
N CYS A 62 -0.46 -1.92 -14.35
CA CYS A 62 -1.04 -1.02 -15.36
C CYS A 62 -1.99 0.02 -14.72
N ASN A 63 -3.29 -0.10 -14.95
CA ASN A 63 -4.32 0.79 -14.41
C ASN A 63 -5.27 0.08 -13.44
N HIS A 64 -4.89 -1.11 -12.93
CA HIS A 64 -5.66 -1.87 -11.95
C HIS A 64 -4.92 -1.91 -10.61
N GLU A 65 -5.67 -1.75 -9.52
CA GLU A 65 -5.19 -1.88 -8.14
C GLU A 65 -5.72 -3.21 -7.59
N PHE A 66 -4.81 -4.05 -7.10
CA PHE A 66 -5.18 -5.39 -6.63
C PHE A 66 -5.95 -5.28 -5.32
N SER A 67 -7.13 -5.88 -5.25
CA SER A 67 -7.85 -6.06 -4.00
C SER A 67 -7.11 -7.02 -3.07
N GLU A 68 -7.39 -6.97 -1.76
CA GLU A 68 -6.76 -7.85 -0.77
C GLU A 68 -6.96 -9.35 -1.10
N GLN A 69 -8.11 -9.71 -1.65
CA GLN A 69 -8.39 -11.08 -2.11
C GLN A 69 -7.47 -11.50 -3.27
N GLU A 70 -7.27 -10.61 -4.24
CA GLU A 70 -6.38 -10.88 -5.38
C GLU A 70 -4.93 -10.99 -4.91
N ILE A 71 -4.52 -10.19 -3.92
CA ILE A 71 -3.20 -10.26 -3.29
C ILE A 71 -3.00 -11.61 -2.60
N ASP A 72 -3.97 -12.08 -1.82
CA ASP A 72 -3.88 -13.38 -1.15
C ASP A 72 -3.80 -14.54 -2.15
N ASP A 73 -4.60 -14.48 -3.22
CA ASP A 73 -4.54 -15.46 -4.30
C ASP A 73 -3.18 -15.44 -5.00
N LEU A 74 -2.63 -14.25 -5.28
CA LEU A 74 -1.29 -14.07 -5.82
C LEU A 74 -0.19 -14.64 -4.90
N LEU A 75 -0.26 -14.36 -3.59
CA LEU A 75 0.66 -14.85 -2.55
C LEU A 75 0.54 -16.37 -2.33
N SER A 76 -0.63 -16.94 -2.58
CA SER A 76 -0.87 -18.38 -2.64
C SER A 76 -0.33 -19.03 -3.92
N GLY A 77 0.10 -18.23 -4.90
CA GLY A 77 0.60 -18.72 -6.19
C GLY A 77 -0.52 -19.10 -7.17
N LYS A 78 -1.74 -18.63 -6.95
CA LYS A 78 -2.85 -18.78 -7.89
C LYS A 78 -2.76 -17.74 -9.01
N GLU A 79 -3.48 -18.03 -10.08
CA GLU A 79 -3.65 -17.13 -11.22
C GLU A 79 -4.90 -16.27 -10.99
N ILE A 80 -4.74 -14.96 -11.12
CA ILE A 80 -5.84 -14.00 -11.03
C ILE A 80 -6.19 -13.47 -12.43
N ARG A 81 -7.45 -13.07 -12.59
CA ARG A 81 -7.96 -12.43 -13.81
C ARG A 81 -8.57 -11.08 -13.46
N PHE A 82 -8.13 -10.03 -14.13
CA PHE A 82 -8.69 -8.69 -13.96
C PHE A 82 -8.72 -7.95 -15.30
N ARG A 83 -9.62 -6.98 -15.42
CA ARG A 83 -9.70 -6.11 -16.59
C ARG A 83 -8.86 -4.88 -16.35
N CYS A 84 -7.96 -4.59 -17.29
CA CYS A 84 -7.14 -3.40 -17.23
C CYS A 84 -7.32 -2.57 -18.50
N THR A 85 -7.42 -1.25 -18.34
CA THR A 85 -7.43 -0.32 -19.48
C THR A 85 -6.00 -0.09 -19.96
N VAL A 86 -5.73 -0.43 -21.22
CA VAL A 86 -4.45 -0.17 -21.89
C VAL A 86 -4.69 0.81 -23.02
N THR A 87 -4.16 2.03 -22.86
CA THR A 87 -4.30 3.17 -23.78
C THR A 87 -5.75 3.63 -24.00
N LYS A 88 -6.61 2.80 -24.62
CA LYS A 88 -8.02 3.07 -24.94
C LYS A 88 -8.91 1.81 -24.97
N ASN A 89 -8.36 0.61 -24.78
CA ASN A 89 -9.12 -0.63 -24.78
C ASN A 89 -9.03 -1.31 -23.42
N GLU A 90 -10.13 -1.91 -22.98
CA GLU A 90 -10.13 -2.84 -21.86
C GLU A 90 -9.58 -4.17 -22.32
N GLN A 91 -8.58 -4.69 -21.61
CA GLN A 91 -7.99 -5.99 -21.86
C GLN A 91 -8.11 -6.85 -20.62
N ASP A 92 -8.60 -8.07 -20.79
CA ASP A 92 -8.55 -9.10 -19.76
C ASP A 92 -7.11 -9.60 -19.61
N VAL A 93 -6.55 -9.33 -18.44
CA VAL A 93 -5.21 -9.73 -18.06
C VAL A 93 -5.32 -10.89 -17.10
N ILE A 94 -4.67 -11.99 -17.46
CA ILE A 94 -4.63 -13.20 -16.67
C ILE A 94 -3.17 -13.49 -16.35
N GLY A 95 -2.84 -13.69 -15.08
CA GLY A 95 -1.46 -13.91 -14.66
C GLY A 95 -1.30 -14.23 -13.19
N LYS A 96 -0.05 -14.44 -12.77
CA LYS A 96 0.32 -14.85 -11.41
C LYS A 96 1.62 -14.20 -10.98
N LEU A 97 1.98 -14.34 -9.70
CA LEU A 97 3.33 -14.00 -9.25
C LEU A 97 4.34 -14.98 -9.82
N GLU A 98 5.42 -14.45 -10.38
CA GLU A 98 6.51 -15.23 -10.94
C GLU A 98 7.86 -14.56 -10.65
N HIS A 99 8.92 -15.36 -10.75
CA HIS A 99 10.28 -14.87 -10.71
C HIS A 99 10.62 -14.18 -12.04
N LEU A 100 10.77 -12.87 -12.00
CA LEU A 100 11.18 -12.04 -13.12
C LEU A 100 12.65 -11.65 -12.95
N GLU A 101 13.33 -11.41 -14.08
CA GLU A 101 14.71 -10.92 -14.09
C GLU A 101 14.77 -9.63 -14.91
N TYR A 102 15.33 -8.57 -14.33
CA TYR A 102 15.56 -7.31 -15.02
C TYR A 102 17.00 -6.87 -14.80
N LYS A 103 17.75 -6.72 -15.90
CA LYS A 103 19.18 -6.35 -15.89
C LYS A 103 20.02 -7.21 -14.92
N GLY A 104 19.77 -8.52 -14.86
CA GLY A 104 20.47 -9.46 -13.98
C GLY A 104 20.04 -9.42 -12.51
N THR A 105 19.06 -8.58 -12.14
CA THR A 105 18.44 -8.59 -10.80
C THR A 105 17.16 -9.41 -10.84
N LYS A 106 17.11 -10.46 -10.02
CA LYS A 106 15.90 -11.28 -9.84
C LYS A 106 14.95 -10.62 -8.86
N TYR A 107 13.68 -10.54 -9.22
CA TYR A 107 12.61 -10.00 -8.39
C TYR A 107 11.34 -10.83 -8.59
N VAL A 108 10.43 -10.75 -7.63
CA VAL A 108 9.11 -11.38 -7.78
C VAL A 108 8.13 -10.29 -8.18
N GLY A 109 7.33 -10.56 -9.20
CA GLY A 109 6.34 -9.62 -9.69
C GLY A 109 5.22 -10.33 -10.45
N PHE A 110 4.18 -9.58 -10.76
CA PHE A 110 3.08 -10.07 -11.55
C PHE A 110 3.50 -10.28 -13.01
N SER A 111 3.37 -11.51 -13.49
CA SER A 111 3.66 -11.91 -14.86
C SER A 111 2.35 -12.27 -15.57
N PRO A 112 1.90 -11.47 -16.56
CA PRO A 112 0.69 -11.78 -17.32
C PRO A 112 0.97 -12.94 -18.30
N SER A 113 0.24 -14.05 -18.12
CA SER A 113 0.32 -15.24 -18.98
C SER A 113 -0.23 -14.98 -20.39
N ASN A 114 -1.29 -14.16 -20.49
CA ASN A 114 -1.96 -13.87 -21.77
C ASN A 114 -1.38 -12.65 -22.52
N TRP A 115 -0.25 -12.09 -22.08
CA TRP A 115 0.35 -10.93 -22.73
C TRP A 115 1.30 -11.36 -23.84
N LYS A 116 0.83 -11.32 -25.10
CA LYS A 116 1.70 -11.46 -26.27
C LYS A 116 2.48 -10.16 -26.48
N LYS A 117 3.81 -10.25 -26.43
CA LYS A 117 4.75 -9.17 -26.73
C LYS A 117 4.90 -8.94 -28.23
#